data_AF-A0A5C3L8H9-F1
#
_entry.id   AF-A0A5C3L8H9-F1
#
_cell.length_a   1.000
_cell.length_b   1.000
_cell.length_c   1.000
_cell.angle_alpha   90.00
_cell.angle_beta   90.00
_cell.angle_gamma   90.00
#
_symmetry.space_group_name_H-M   'P 1'
#
loop_
_entity.id
_entity.type
_entity.pdbx_description
1 polymer ?
#
loop_
_entity_poly.entity_id
_entity_poly.type
_entity_poly.pdbx_seq_one_letter_code
_entity_poly.pdbx_strand_id
1 'polypeptide(L)'
;MGDPPTAKEIALTHPKDPGLQSAPTSPPATGPSPSPGNGLDPSPKTGLLSSQAGSIHSPSYTSPPFNTHSFFNALERTFPENTARSLMRATRALLVDRIGKVRREGLNVKDLDNQAYLFRAAVRELRAEITMNTKKESATIVSATSALRREADRLDVKMKEDITTLKHEIQMELDTRKNEVNTDIKQMDIEIEELLNKAVIRVSDLRTDVEEAKWDIMRKAVLTLAGFIMVIIISMEMKADREPKSIPKSSVNTEAHIPPAEGFEKFDHMT
;
A
#
# COMPACT_ATOMS: atom_id res chain seq x y z
N MET A 1 -26.52 4.84 -38.64
CA MET A 1 -25.69 5.81 -37.88
C MET A 1 -26.51 7.07 -37.69
N GLY A 2 -26.72 7.59 -36.49
CA GLY A 2 -26.31 7.04 -35.19
C GLY A 2 -25.96 8.11 -34.16
N ASP A 3 -26.83 9.11 -33.97
CA ASP A 3 -26.63 10.16 -32.97
C ASP A 3 -27.28 9.77 -31.63
N PRO A 4 -26.50 9.65 -30.53
CA PRO A 4 -27.03 9.36 -29.19
C PRO A 4 -27.55 10.63 -28.48
N PRO A 5 -28.38 10.49 -27.43
CA PRO A 5 -29.23 11.57 -26.93
C PRO A 5 -28.56 12.54 -25.94
N THR A 6 -29.14 13.74 -25.88
CA THR A 6 -28.88 14.81 -24.90
C THR A 6 -28.92 14.33 -23.45
N ALA A 7 -27.80 14.40 -22.75
CA ALA A 7 -27.76 14.19 -21.30
C ALA A 7 -28.39 15.39 -20.57
N LYS A 8 -29.39 15.12 -19.72
CA LYS A 8 -29.99 16.15 -18.85
C LYS A 8 -29.15 16.33 -17.59
N GLU A 9 -28.80 17.59 -17.36
CA GLU A 9 -28.22 18.12 -16.13
C GLU A 9 -29.17 17.87 -14.94
N ILE A 10 -28.66 17.24 -13.87
CA ILE A 10 -29.35 17.13 -12.58
C ILE A 10 -28.42 17.69 -11.50
N ALA A 11 -28.50 19.00 -11.30
CA ALA A 11 -27.98 19.65 -10.11
C ALA A 11 -28.90 19.34 -8.93
N LEU A 12 -28.42 18.61 -7.92
CA LEU A 12 -29.16 18.39 -6.68
C LEU A 12 -28.62 19.32 -5.59
N THR A 13 -29.22 20.50 -5.47
CA THR A 13 -28.92 21.48 -4.43
C THR A 13 -29.83 21.30 -3.21
N HIS A 14 -29.26 21.63 -2.05
CA HIS A 14 -29.81 21.46 -0.70
C HIS A 14 -30.98 22.42 -0.37
N PRO A 15 -32.03 21.99 0.35
CA PRO A 15 -33.04 22.89 0.92
C PRO A 15 -32.91 23.13 2.44
N LYS A 16 -32.63 24.39 2.79
CA LYS A 16 -33.21 25.17 3.91
C LYS A 16 -32.86 24.87 5.39
N ASP A 17 -32.15 25.82 6.01
CA ASP A 17 -32.08 26.08 7.47
C ASP A 17 -33.43 26.51 8.10
N PRO A 18 -33.49 26.62 9.45
CA PRO A 18 -33.69 27.97 9.99
C PRO A 18 -32.83 28.33 11.23
N GLY A 19 -31.93 29.30 11.05
CA GLY A 19 -31.81 30.49 11.91
C GLY A 19 -31.05 30.39 13.25
N LEU A 20 -29.96 31.17 13.37
CA LEU A 20 -29.94 32.41 14.18
C LEU A 20 -28.64 33.23 13.98
N GLN A 21 -28.80 34.47 13.51
CA GLN A 21 -28.05 35.72 13.81
C GLN A 21 -26.61 35.57 14.37
N SER A 22 -25.57 36.19 13.80
CA SER A 22 -25.45 37.66 13.69
C SER A 22 -24.32 38.14 12.75
N ALA A 23 -24.49 39.34 12.20
CA ALA A 23 -23.48 40.22 11.60
C ALA A 23 -23.87 41.68 11.99
N PRO A 24 -23.06 42.75 11.75
CA PRO A 24 -21.78 42.84 11.03
C PRO A 24 -20.67 43.65 11.75
N THR A 25 -19.45 43.72 11.19
CA THR A 25 -18.66 44.99 10.99
C THR A 25 -17.28 44.78 10.36
N SER A 26 -16.83 45.80 9.60
CA SER A 26 -15.48 46.03 9.07
C SER A 26 -15.26 47.55 9.00
N PRO A 27 -14.05 48.10 8.78
CA PRO A 27 -12.67 47.70 9.12
C PRO A 27 -12.03 48.79 10.08
N PRO A 28 -10.70 48.97 10.23
CA PRO A 28 -9.83 49.57 9.20
C PRO A 28 -8.39 49.00 9.13
N ALA A 29 -7.60 49.48 8.18
CA ALA A 29 -6.22 49.06 7.91
C ALA A 29 -5.18 49.78 8.78
N THR A 30 -4.05 49.13 9.08
CA THR A 30 -2.74 49.78 9.29
C THR A 30 -1.61 48.80 8.97
N GLY A 31 -0.56 49.25 8.27
CA GLY A 31 0.68 48.49 8.06
C GLY A 31 1.61 48.53 9.29
N PRO A 32 2.85 48.02 9.19
CA PRO A 32 3.83 48.65 8.30
C PRO A 32 4.68 47.71 7.42
N SER A 33 5.35 48.34 6.44
CA SER A 33 6.37 47.75 5.55
C SER A 33 7.65 47.36 6.31
N PRO A 34 8.46 46.42 5.77
CA PRO A 34 9.79 46.87 5.35
C PRO A 34 10.26 46.35 3.98
N SER A 35 11.09 47.18 3.33
CA SER A 35 11.96 46.91 2.17
C SER A 35 12.99 48.06 2.12
N PRO A 36 14.19 47.93 1.49
CA PRO A 36 14.55 47.00 0.42
C PRO A 36 15.90 46.24 0.60
N GLY A 37 16.19 45.26 -0.26
CA GLY A 37 17.44 44.48 -0.22
C GLY A 37 17.76 43.62 -1.46
N ASN A 38 18.11 44.27 -2.58
CA ASN A 38 18.93 43.83 -3.73
C ASN A 38 19.05 42.33 -4.15
N GLY A 39 18.59 42.05 -5.38
CA GLY A 39 19.24 41.12 -6.34
C GLY A 39 18.93 39.61 -6.20
N LEU A 40 18.86 38.80 -7.28
CA LEU A 40 18.97 39.05 -8.72
C LEU A 40 17.96 38.17 -9.48
N ASP A 41 17.23 38.75 -10.44
CA ASP A 41 16.32 38.01 -11.35
C ASP A 41 16.89 38.05 -12.78
N PRO A 42 17.34 36.92 -13.34
CA PRO A 42 17.73 36.80 -14.75
C PRO A 42 16.54 36.37 -15.61
N SER A 43 15.51 37.22 -15.66
CA SER A 43 14.47 37.21 -16.68
C SER A 43 15.11 37.28 -18.07
N PRO A 44 14.93 36.27 -18.94
CA PRO A 44 15.50 36.27 -20.28
C PRO A 44 14.69 37.22 -21.17
N LYS A 45 14.96 38.53 -21.07
CA LYS A 45 14.44 39.50 -22.02
C LYS A 45 14.99 39.18 -23.39
N THR A 46 14.10 38.86 -24.34
CA THR A 46 14.36 38.67 -25.76
C THR A 46 14.88 39.97 -26.38
N GLY A 47 16.17 40.26 -26.15
CA GLY A 47 16.84 41.49 -26.52
C GLY A 47 17.20 41.55 -27.99
N LEU A 48 16.19 41.63 -28.86
CA LEU A 48 16.40 42.10 -30.22
C LEU A 48 16.97 43.54 -30.16
N LEU A 49 18.11 43.71 -30.81
CA LEU A 49 18.87 44.96 -30.97
C LEU A 49 19.37 45.62 -29.67
N SER A 50 20.69 45.53 -29.49
CA SER A 50 21.47 46.75 -29.22
C SER A 50 22.61 46.82 -30.22
N SER A 51 22.35 47.59 -31.28
CA SER A 51 23.37 48.07 -32.20
C SER A 51 24.30 49.02 -31.45
N GLN A 52 25.30 48.46 -30.77
CA GLN A 52 26.49 49.23 -30.45
C GLN A 52 27.46 49.09 -31.62
N ALA A 53 27.11 49.78 -32.72
CA ALA A 53 27.98 50.04 -33.84
C ALA A 53 29.12 50.99 -33.39
N GLY A 54 30.02 50.46 -32.56
CA GLY A 54 31.32 51.06 -32.31
C GLY A 54 32.08 51.04 -33.62
N SER A 55 32.00 52.14 -34.37
CA SER A 55 32.71 52.32 -35.63
C SER A 55 34.20 52.48 -35.36
N ILE A 56 34.87 51.35 -35.07
CA ILE A 56 36.32 51.25 -35.04
C ILE A 56 36.76 51.44 -36.48
N HIS A 57 37.17 52.67 -36.79
CA HIS A 57 37.72 53.01 -38.10
C HIS A 57 39.07 52.30 -38.25
N SER A 58 39.04 51.07 -38.77
CA SER A 58 40.26 50.35 -39.16
C SER A 58 41.06 51.25 -40.10
N PRO A 59 42.32 51.63 -39.78
CA PRO A 59 43.10 52.46 -40.69
C PRO A 59 43.30 51.70 -41.99
N SER A 60 42.73 52.23 -43.08
CA SER A 60 42.91 51.67 -44.42
C SER A 60 44.40 51.72 -44.77
N TYR A 61 45.08 50.58 -44.69
CA TYR A 61 46.50 50.47 -44.99
C TYR A 61 46.76 50.85 -46.45
N THR A 62 47.17 52.10 -46.66
CA THR A 62 47.64 52.58 -47.96
C THR A 62 49.10 52.17 -48.12
N SER A 63 49.42 51.44 -49.19
CA SER A 63 50.80 51.04 -49.45
C SER A 63 51.65 52.30 -49.65
N PRO A 64 52.80 52.45 -48.96
CA PRO A 64 53.68 53.59 -49.15
C PRO A 64 54.04 53.77 -50.64
N PRO A 65 53.88 54.96 -51.23
CA PRO A 65 54.15 55.16 -52.64
C PRO A 65 55.64 54.97 -52.93
N PHE A 66 55.98 54.04 -53.82
CA PHE A 66 57.36 53.81 -54.25
C PHE A 66 57.89 55.03 -55.02
N ASN A 67 58.72 55.84 -54.35
CA ASN A 67 59.30 57.03 -54.94
C ASN A 67 60.34 56.65 -56.01
N THR A 68 59.84 56.64 -57.25
CA THR A 68 60.57 56.19 -58.42
C THR A 68 61.71 57.15 -58.79
N HIS A 69 61.53 58.45 -58.50
CA HIS A 69 62.50 59.51 -58.82
C HIS A 69 63.70 59.48 -57.87
N SER A 70 63.48 59.40 -56.55
CA SER A 70 64.59 59.29 -55.59
C SER A 70 65.41 58.02 -55.78
N PHE A 71 64.77 56.91 -56.17
CA PHE A 71 65.45 55.66 -56.48
C PHE A 71 66.27 55.74 -57.78
N PHE A 72 65.73 56.38 -58.83
CA PHE A 72 66.46 56.60 -60.08
C PHE A 72 67.69 57.49 -59.87
N ASN A 73 67.55 58.62 -59.16
CA ASN A 73 68.65 59.55 -58.90
C ASN A 73 69.74 58.95 -57.98
N ALA A 74 69.44 57.88 -57.23
CA ALA A 74 70.43 57.11 -56.49
C ALA A 74 71.20 56.13 -57.40
N LEU A 75 70.52 55.49 -58.36
CA LEU A 75 71.11 54.56 -59.32
C LEU A 75 71.99 55.25 -60.38
N GLU A 76 71.59 56.44 -60.83
CA GLU A 76 72.30 57.22 -61.85
C GLU A 76 73.72 57.64 -61.42
N ARG A 77 73.99 57.71 -60.11
CA ARG A 77 75.35 57.96 -59.57
C ARG A 77 76.32 56.79 -59.76
N THR A 78 75.82 55.60 -60.05
CA THR A 78 76.61 54.34 -60.06
C THR A 78 76.49 53.59 -61.38
N PHE A 79 75.41 53.80 -62.15
CA PHE A 79 75.13 53.10 -63.40
C PHE A 79 74.73 54.06 -64.52
N PRO A 80 75.02 53.72 -65.80
CA PRO A 80 74.52 54.48 -66.94
C PRO A 80 72.99 54.62 -66.93
N GLU A 81 72.49 55.76 -67.38
CA GLU A 81 71.08 56.16 -67.38
C GLU A 81 70.11 55.05 -67.85
N ASN A 82 70.47 54.36 -68.95
CA ASN A 82 69.68 53.26 -69.51
C ASN A 82 69.58 52.04 -68.57
N THR A 83 70.67 51.70 -67.89
CA THR A 83 70.73 50.61 -66.91
C THR A 83 69.97 50.97 -65.65
N ALA A 84 70.15 52.19 -65.13
CA ALA A 84 69.40 52.73 -63.99
C ALA A 84 67.89 52.76 -64.26
N ARG A 85 67.48 53.17 -65.46
CA ARG A 85 66.07 53.21 -65.91
C ARG A 85 65.47 51.81 -66.01
N SER A 86 66.24 50.83 -66.51
CA SER A 86 65.80 49.43 -66.59
C SER A 86 65.63 48.80 -65.21
N LEU A 87 66.63 48.98 -64.33
CA LEU A 87 66.60 48.43 -62.97
C LEU A 87 65.46 49.01 -62.14
N MET A 88 65.21 50.33 -62.24
CA MET A 88 64.05 50.98 -61.63
C MET A 88 62.71 50.39 -62.09
N ARG A 89 62.56 50.10 -63.40
CA ARG A 89 61.33 49.48 -63.93
C ARG A 89 61.17 48.05 -63.44
N ALA A 90 62.26 47.27 -63.40
CA ALA A 90 62.25 45.90 -62.90
C ALA A 90 61.91 45.83 -61.40
N THR A 91 62.52 46.68 -60.56
CA THR A 91 62.20 46.74 -59.12
C THR A 91 60.77 47.20 -58.88
N ARG A 92 60.27 48.18 -59.64
CA ARG A 92 58.86 48.61 -59.56
C ARG A 92 57.90 47.48 -59.93
N ALA A 93 58.19 46.72 -60.99
CA ALA A 93 57.37 45.58 -61.40
C ALA A 93 57.35 44.47 -60.33
N LEU A 94 58.52 44.11 -59.78
CA LEU A 94 58.63 43.13 -58.70
C LEU A 94 57.90 43.58 -57.43
N LEU A 95 57.98 44.86 -57.07
CA LEU A 95 57.28 45.41 -55.92
C LEU A 95 55.76 45.37 -56.09
N VAL A 96 55.26 45.69 -57.29
CA VAL A 96 53.83 45.59 -57.63
C VAL A 96 53.34 44.14 -57.61
N ASP A 97 54.11 43.19 -58.14
CA ASP A 97 53.77 41.76 -58.06
C ASP A 97 53.70 41.29 -56.60
N ARG A 98 54.73 41.59 -55.79
CA ARG A 98 54.80 41.13 -54.40
C ARG A 98 53.73 41.78 -53.51
N ILE A 99 53.47 43.08 -53.65
CA ILE A 99 52.35 43.75 -52.97
C ILE A 99 51.01 43.16 -53.45
N GLY A 100 50.88 42.87 -54.76
CA GLY A 100 49.71 42.20 -55.33
C GLY A 100 49.48 40.80 -54.75
N LYS A 101 50.55 40.03 -54.54
CA LYS A 101 50.54 38.71 -53.90
C LYS A 101 50.13 38.80 -52.43
N VAL A 102 50.81 39.66 -51.66
CA VAL A 102 50.49 39.91 -50.23
C VAL A 102 49.06 40.41 -50.03
N ARG A 103 48.49 41.19 -50.97
CA ARG A 103 47.08 41.62 -50.90
C ARG A 103 46.07 40.52 -51.24
N ARG A 104 46.47 39.47 -51.97
CA ARG A 104 45.61 38.30 -52.27
C ARG A 104 45.69 37.22 -51.20
N GLU A 105 46.87 37.02 -50.61
CA GLU A 105 47.14 35.98 -49.61
C GLU A 105 47.03 36.48 -48.17
N GLY A 106 47.18 37.80 -47.96
CA GLY A 106 47.06 38.43 -46.65
C GLY A 106 45.60 38.63 -46.25
N LEU A 107 45.24 38.11 -45.07
CA LEU A 107 43.97 38.38 -44.42
C LEU A 107 43.82 39.87 -44.14
N ASN A 108 42.72 40.45 -44.63
CA ASN A 108 42.37 41.83 -44.33
C ASN A 108 41.86 41.92 -42.87
N VAL A 109 42.26 42.97 -42.14
CA VAL A 109 41.83 43.20 -40.75
C VAL A 109 40.30 43.14 -40.62
N LYS A 110 39.58 43.66 -41.62
CA LYS A 110 38.11 43.65 -41.68
C LYS A 110 37.49 42.24 -41.77
N ASP A 111 38.17 41.29 -42.40
CA ASP A 111 37.69 39.90 -42.48
C ASP A 111 37.91 39.18 -41.14
N LEU A 112 39.08 39.40 -40.53
CA LEU A 112 39.36 38.90 -39.18
C LEU A 112 38.38 39.45 -38.14
N ASP A 113 38.06 40.74 -38.19
CA ASP A 113 37.07 41.37 -37.29
C ASP A 113 35.65 40.81 -37.51
N ASN A 114 35.26 40.56 -38.76
CA ASN A 114 33.96 39.94 -39.10
C ASN A 114 33.88 38.49 -38.59
N GLN A 115 34.93 37.69 -38.82
CA GLN A 115 35.01 36.31 -38.30
C GLN A 115 35.00 36.29 -36.76
N ALA A 116 35.71 37.22 -36.12
CA ALA A 116 35.70 37.38 -34.66
C ALA A 116 34.30 37.79 -34.13
N TYR A 117 33.55 38.60 -34.87
CA TYR A 117 32.16 38.93 -34.55
C TYR A 117 31.24 37.70 -34.65
N LEU A 118 31.31 36.95 -35.76
CA LEU A 118 30.52 35.73 -35.97
C LEU A 118 30.83 34.68 -34.89
N PHE A 119 32.10 34.48 -34.54
CA PHE A 119 32.49 33.59 -33.46
C PHE A 119 31.96 34.05 -32.09
N ARG A 120 32.03 35.36 -31.80
CA ARG A 120 31.44 35.93 -30.57
C ARG A 120 29.91 35.78 -30.53
N ALA A 121 29.23 35.85 -31.67
CA ALA A 121 27.79 35.58 -31.76
C ALA A 121 27.48 34.10 -31.49
N ALA A 122 28.17 33.17 -32.16
CA ALA A 122 28.00 31.73 -31.94
C ALA A 122 28.29 31.30 -30.49
N VAL A 123 29.32 31.87 -29.84
CA VAL A 123 29.62 31.61 -28.42
C VAL A 123 28.55 32.18 -27.47
N ARG A 124 27.88 33.29 -27.84
CA ARG A 124 26.74 33.81 -27.07
C ARG A 124 25.52 32.90 -27.23
N GLU A 125 25.24 32.45 -28.44
CA GLU A 125 24.14 31.53 -28.74
C GLU A 125 24.31 30.21 -27.99
N LEU A 126 25.48 29.57 -28.09
CA LEU A 126 25.79 28.32 -27.37
C LEU A 126 25.67 28.48 -25.85
N ARG A 127 26.07 29.62 -25.28
CA ARG A 127 25.89 29.90 -23.84
C ARG A 127 24.42 30.08 -23.46
N ALA A 128 23.63 30.73 -24.31
CA ALA A 128 22.19 30.88 -24.10
C ALA A 128 21.48 29.52 -24.19
N GLU A 129 21.82 28.72 -25.19
CA GLU A 129 21.30 27.36 -25.39
C GLU A 129 21.63 26.45 -24.20
N ILE A 130 22.90 26.37 -23.78
CA ILE A 130 23.31 25.60 -22.59
C ILE A 130 22.53 26.06 -21.36
N THR A 131 22.45 27.38 -21.13
CA THR A 131 21.73 27.95 -19.98
C THR A 131 20.24 27.61 -20.01
N MET A 132 19.61 27.66 -21.18
CA MET A 132 18.22 27.29 -21.38
C MET A 132 18.01 25.79 -21.17
N ASN A 133 18.90 24.94 -21.68
CA ASN A 133 18.84 23.50 -21.53
C ASN A 133 18.97 23.07 -20.06
N THR A 134 19.96 23.58 -19.34
CA THR A 134 20.13 23.32 -17.90
C THR A 134 18.91 23.79 -17.09
N LYS A 135 18.31 24.94 -17.42
CA LYS A 135 17.06 25.40 -16.78
C LYS A 135 15.89 24.45 -17.07
N LYS A 136 15.76 23.96 -18.30
CA LYS A 136 14.71 23.00 -18.71
C LYS A 136 14.89 21.64 -18.00
N GLU A 137 16.12 21.13 -17.95
CA GLU A 137 16.47 19.90 -17.25
C GLU A 137 16.19 20.01 -15.75
N SER A 138 16.64 21.10 -15.11
CA SER A 138 16.34 21.39 -13.69
C SER A 138 14.83 21.44 -13.41
N ALA A 139 14.04 22.13 -14.25
CA ALA A 139 12.59 22.16 -14.12
C ALA A 139 11.95 20.76 -14.30
N THR A 140 12.51 19.92 -15.18
CA THR A 140 12.07 18.55 -15.41
C THR A 140 12.35 17.67 -14.19
N ILE A 141 13.55 17.77 -13.60
CA ILE A 141 13.94 17.06 -12.38
C ILE A 141 13.02 17.48 -11.22
N VAL A 142 12.83 18.78 -10.99
CA VAL A 142 11.95 19.29 -9.92
C VAL A 142 10.51 18.79 -10.10
N SER A 143 9.99 18.77 -11.33
CA SER A 143 8.66 18.22 -11.64
C SER A 143 8.57 16.72 -11.34
N ALA A 144 9.57 15.94 -11.79
CA ALA A 144 9.63 14.50 -11.55
C ALA A 144 9.76 14.15 -10.06
N THR A 145 10.61 14.86 -9.31
CA THR A 145 10.71 14.71 -7.85
C THR A 145 9.41 15.08 -7.14
N SER A 146 8.71 16.12 -7.60
CA SER A 146 7.41 16.52 -7.05
C SER A 146 6.33 15.46 -7.32
N ALA A 147 6.31 14.85 -8.51
CA ALA A 147 5.42 13.74 -8.84
C ALA A 147 5.72 12.50 -7.97
N LEU A 148 6.98 12.07 -7.92
CA LEU A 148 7.40 10.90 -7.13
C LEU A 148 7.12 11.08 -5.63
N ARG A 149 7.24 12.30 -5.10
CA ARG A 149 6.87 12.59 -3.71
C ARG A 149 5.36 12.42 -3.47
N ARG A 150 4.50 12.90 -4.38
CA ARG A 150 3.04 12.68 -4.30
C ARG A 150 2.67 11.21 -4.40
N GLU A 151 3.40 10.43 -5.19
CA GLU A 151 3.22 8.97 -5.27
C GLU A 151 3.62 8.28 -3.96
N ALA A 152 4.72 8.69 -3.33
CA ALA A 152 5.12 8.20 -2.01
C ALA A 152 4.10 8.57 -0.91
N ASP A 153 3.64 9.83 -0.88
CA ASP A 153 2.61 10.29 0.07
C ASP A 153 1.28 9.52 -0.15
N ARG A 154 0.89 9.29 -1.41
CA ARG A 154 -0.28 8.46 -1.76
C ARG A 154 -0.12 7.00 -1.33
N LEU A 155 1.08 6.44 -1.47
CA LEU A 155 1.38 5.06 -1.07
C LEU A 155 1.35 4.90 0.46
N ASP A 156 1.87 5.86 1.21
CA ASP A 156 1.80 5.88 2.68
C ASP A 156 0.35 5.95 3.18
N VAL A 157 -0.48 6.82 2.60
CA VAL A 157 -1.92 6.89 2.92
C VAL A 157 -2.60 5.56 2.60
N LYS A 158 -2.37 4.99 1.41
CA LYS A 158 -2.97 3.71 1.02
C LYS A 158 -2.51 2.58 1.96
N MET A 159 -1.22 2.49 2.28
CA MET A 159 -0.70 1.46 3.17
C MET A 159 -1.31 1.56 4.58
N LYS A 160 -1.58 2.76 5.09
CA LYS A 160 -2.29 2.96 6.36
C LYS A 160 -3.75 2.55 6.30
N GLU A 161 -4.43 2.84 5.19
CA GLU A 161 -5.80 2.39 4.91
C GLU A 161 -5.89 0.86 4.82
N ASP A 162 -5.00 0.24 4.03
CA ASP A 162 -4.90 -1.22 3.86
C ASP A 162 -4.61 -1.90 5.22
N ILE A 163 -3.65 -1.40 6.02
CA ILE A 163 -3.35 -1.93 7.37
C ILE A 163 -4.56 -1.78 8.31
N THR A 164 -5.26 -0.66 8.27
CA THR A 164 -6.43 -0.42 9.13
C THR A 164 -7.59 -1.35 8.76
N THR A 165 -7.78 -1.57 7.45
CA THR A 165 -8.78 -2.48 6.89
C THR A 165 -8.48 -3.92 7.28
N LEU A 166 -7.25 -4.41 7.04
CA LEU A 166 -6.81 -5.75 7.44
C LEU A 166 -6.91 -5.97 8.96
N LYS A 167 -6.57 -4.96 9.77
CA LYS A 167 -6.74 -5.04 11.23
C LYS A 167 -8.22 -5.21 11.61
N HIS A 168 -9.12 -4.48 10.97
CA HIS A 168 -10.56 -4.58 11.22
C HIS A 168 -11.13 -5.93 10.76
N GLU A 169 -10.70 -6.42 9.59
CA GLU A 169 -11.07 -7.73 9.05
C GLU A 169 -10.61 -8.88 9.97
N ILE A 170 -9.35 -8.87 10.41
CA ILE A 170 -8.82 -9.85 11.37
C ILE A 170 -9.58 -9.79 12.71
N GLN A 171 -9.90 -8.58 13.20
CA GLN A 171 -10.68 -8.45 14.43
C GLN A 171 -12.10 -8.99 14.26
N MET A 172 -12.75 -8.73 13.11
CA MET A 172 -14.07 -9.25 12.78
C MET A 172 -14.07 -10.78 12.64
N GLU A 173 -13.06 -11.38 12.00
CA GLU A 173 -12.93 -12.84 11.92
C GLU A 173 -12.70 -13.46 13.31
N LEU A 174 -11.83 -12.85 14.13
CA LEU A 174 -11.57 -13.30 15.50
C LEU A 174 -12.84 -13.26 16.34
N ASP A 175 -13.55 -12.14 16.36
CA ASP A 175 -14.80 -12.00 17.12
C ASP A 175 -15.90 -12.94 16.58
N THR A 176 -15.93 -13.19 15.26
CA THR A 176 -16.83 -14.17 14.63
C THR A 176 -16.51 -15.60 15.09
N ARG A 177 -15.26 -16.05 15.00
CA ARG A 177 -14.84 -17.39 15.46
C ARG A 177 -15.01 -17.57 16.96
N LYS A 178 -14.77 -16.52 17.75
CA LYS A 178 -15.02 -16.53 19.19
C LYS A 178 -16.52 -16.67 19.50
N ASN A 179 -17.38 -16.04 18.71
CA ASN A 179 -18.83 -16.21 18.83
C ASN A 179 -19.30 -17.59 18.36
N GLU A 180 -18.74 -18.12 17.27
CA GLU A 180 -18.95 -19.49 16.76
C GLU A 180 -18.62 -20.52 17.86
N VAL A 181 -17.39 -20.51 18.37
CA VAL A 181 -16.96 -21.41 19.48
C VAL A 181 -17.82 -21.25 20.73
N ASN A 182 -18.18 -20.02 21.12
CA ASN A 182 -19.09 -19.80 22.25
C ASN A 182 -20.54 -20.27 21.98
N THR A 183 -20.95 -20.39 20.71
CA THR A 183 -22.25 -20.91 20.33
C THR A 183 -22.23 -22.43 20.33
N ASP A 184 -21.16 -23.04 19.81
CA ASP A 184 -20.92 -24.49 19.86
C ASP A 184 -20.85 -25.01 21.30
N ILE A 185 -20.14 -24.31 22.20
CA ILE A 185 -20.09 -24.68 23.63
C ILE A 185 -21.48 -24.66 24.25
N LYS A 186 -22.28 -23.60 24.02
CA LYS A 186 -23.66 -23.52 24.53
C LYS A 186 -24.56 -24.60 23.93
N GLN A 187 -24.36 -24.96 22.66
CA GLN A 187 -25.09 -26.04 22.02
C GLN A 187 -24.75 -27.39 22.68
N MET A 188 -23.47 -27.64 22.98
CA MET A 188 -23.05 -28.82 23.74
C MET A 188 -23.62 -28.82 25.17
N ASP A 189 -23.63 -27.68 25.86
CA ASP A 189 -24.22 -27.55 27.20
C ASP A 189 -25.73 -27.91 27.17
N ILE A 190 -26.49 -27.40 26.19
CA ILE A 190 -27.90 -27.73 25.99
C ILE A 190 -28.10 -29.23 25.70
N GLU A 191 -27.25 -29.84 24.87
CA GLU A 191 -27.30 -31.26 24.57
C GLU A 191 -27.00 -32.12 25.82
N ILE A 192 -26.03 -31.71 26.65
CA ILE A 192 -25.72 -32.35 27.94
C ILE A 192 -26.91 -32.25 28.90
N GLU A 193 -27.55 -31.08 29.02
CA GLU A 193 -28.75 -30.89 29.84
C GLU A 193 -29.93 -31.72 29.34
N GLU A 194 -30.14 -31.80 28.03
CA GLU A 194 -31.21 -32.63 27.43
C GLU A 194 -30.95 -34.13 27.68
N LEU A 195 -29.71 -34.59 27.54
CA LEU A 195 -29.31 -35.96 27.84
C LEU A 195 -29.47 -36.29 29.33
N LEU A 196 -29.11 -35.37 30.23
CA LEU A 196 -29.30 -35.51 31.67
C LEU A 196 -30.79 -35.60 32.01
N ASN A 197 -31.62 -34.71 31.48
CA ASN A 197 -33.07 -34.74 31.70
C ASN A 197 -33.69 -36.05 31.19
N LYS A 198 -33.32 -36.49 29.97
CA LYS A 198 -33.72 -37.80 29.43
C LYS A 198 -33.31 -38.94 30.35
N ALA A 199 -32.07 -38.94 30.87
CA ALA A 199 -31.60 -39.97 31.78
C ALA A 199 -32.39 -39.99 33.11
N VAL A 200 -32.66 -38.83 33.70
CA VAL A 200 -33.47 -38.71 34.94
C VAL A 200 -34.89 -39.24 34.73
N ILE A 201 -35.54 -38.89 33.61
CA ILE A 201 -36.87 -39.41 33.26
C ILE A 201 -36.81 -40.94 33.12
N ARG A 202 -35.82 -41.49 32.38
CA ARG A 202 -35.65 -42.94 32.22
C ARG A 202 -35.42 -43.68 33.54
N VAL A 203 -34.72 -43.08 34.50
CA VAL A 203 -34.58 -43.65 35.85
C VAL A 203 -35.90 -43.64 36.62
N SER A 204 -36.73 -42.61 36.44
CA SER A 204 -38.07 -42.54 37.03
C SER A 204 -39.03 -43.57 36.40
N ASP A 205 -39.00 -43.73 35.08
CA ASP A 205 -39.75 -44.76 34.36
C ASP A 205 -39.36 -46.14 34.89
N LEU A 206 -38.06 -46.47 34.89
CA LEU A 206 -37.55 -47.77 35.35
C LEU A 206 -37.88 -48.05 36.82
N ARG A 207 -37.90 -47.02 37.68
CA ARG A 207 -38.36 -47.17 39.07
C ARG A 207 -39.84 -47.53 39.13
N THR A 208 -40.66 -46.91 38.28
CA THR A 208 -42.10 -47.19 38.18
C THR A 208 -42.33 -48.61 37.66
N ASP A 209 -41.60 -49.05 36.63
CA ASP A 209 -41.62 -50.42 36.10
C ASP A 209 -41.25 -51.45 37.19
N VAL A 210 -40.26 -51.14 38.05
CA VAL A 210 -39.87 -51.98 39.19
C VAL A 210 -40.95 -52.02 40.27
N GLU A 211 -41.65 -50.91 40.51
CA GLU A 211 -42.79 -50.87 41.45
C GLU A 211 -43.99 -51.65 40.89
N GLU A 212 -44.31 -51.52 39.60
CA GLU A 212 -45.32 -52.34 38.90
C GLU A 212 -44.97 -53.84 38.96
N ALA A 213 -43.73 -54.21 38.65
CA ALA A 213 -43.27 -55.60 38.75
C ALA A 213 -43.41 -56.17 40.17
N LYS A 214 -43.14 -55.38 41.21
CA LYS A 214 -43.38 -55.78 42.61
C LYS A 214 -44.87 -55.99 42.89
N TRP A 215 -45.74 -55.09 42.43
CA TRP A 215 -47.20 -55.23 42.58
C TRP A 215 -47.72 -56.49 41.87
N ASP A 216 -47.20 -56.80 40.69
CA ASP A 216 -47.61 -57.97 39.92
C ASP A 216 -47.11 -59.29 40.54
N ILE A 217 -45.89 -59.32 41.08
CA ILE A 217 -45.39 -60.44 41.89
C ILE A 217 -46.26 -60.61 43.14
N MET A 218 -46.63 -59.53 43.82
CA MET A 218 -47.50 -59.58 45.00
C MET A 218 -48.90 -60.10 44.67
N ARG A 219 -49.53 -59.61 43.58
CA ARG A 219 -50.82 -60.11 43.09
C ARG A 219 -50.77 -61.61 42.78
N LYS A 220 -49.74 -62.06 42.05
CA LYS A 220 -49.53 -63.47 41.72
C LYS A 220 -49.34 -64.31 42.98
N ALA A 221 -48.55 -63.86 43.95
CA ALA A 221 -48.32 -64.55 45.22
C ALA A 221 -49.59 -64.64 46.10
N VAL A 222 -50.43 -63.59 46.13
CA VAL A 222 -51.72 -63.62 46.84
C VAL A 222 -52.68 -64.60 46.17
N LEU A 223 -52.74 -64.63 44.83
CA LEU A 223 -53.58 -65.58 44.10
C LEU A 223 -53.13 -67.03 44.27
N THR A 224 -51.82 -67.32 44.24
CA THR A 224 -51.32 -68.68 44.48
C THR A 224 -51.53 -69.13 45.92
N LEU A 225 -51.36 -68.24 46.90
CA LEU A 225 -51.64 -68.54 48.31
C LEU A 225 -53.14 -68.78 48.55
N ALA A 226 -54.02 -67.95 47.99
CA ALA A 226 -55.48 -68.13 48.08
C ALA A 226 -55.91 -69.44 47.40
N GLY A 227 -55.37 -69.76 46.22
CA GLY A 227 -55.59 -71.04 45.55
C GLY A 227 -55.12 -72.24 46.36
N PHE A 228 -53.95 -72.13 47.01
CA PHE A 228 -53.41 -73.18 47.88
C PHE A 228 -54.30 -73.42 49.11
N ILE A 229 -54.79 -72.36 49.76
CA ILE A 229 -55.76 -72.45 50.86
C ILE A 229 -57.07 -73.11 50.38
N MET A 230 -57.57 -72.72 49.22
CA MET A 230 -58.79 -73.30 48.63
C MET A 230 -58.63 -74.79 48.34
N VAL A 231 -57.46 -75.22 47.82
CA VAL A 231 -57.12 -76.63 47.62
C VAL A 231 -57.03 -77.39 48.95
N ILE A 232 -56.49 -76.79 50.02
CA ILE A 232 -56.48 -77.39 51.36
C ILE A 232 -57.90 -77.60 51.87
N ILE A 233 -58.77 -76.59 51.75
CA ILE A 233 -60.17 -76.68 52.19
C ILE A 233 -60.89 -77.79 51.43
N ILE A 234 -60.79 -77.83 50.10
CA ILE A 234 -61.38 -78.90 49.27
C ILE A 234 -60.78 -80.27 49.64
N SER A 235 -59.47 -80.35 49.89
CA SER A 235 -58.82 -81.60 50.30
C SER A 235 -59.21 -82.07 51.71
N MET A 236 -59.55 -81.15 52.61
CA MET A 236 -60.14 -81.47 53.91
C MET A 236 -61.59 -81.93 53.73
N GLU A 237 -62.39 -81.28 52.89
CA GLU A 237 -63.77 -81.67 52.58
C GLU A 237 -63.83 -83.08 51.98
N MET A 238 -63.00 -83.34 50.95
CA MET A 238 -62.81 -84.68 50.36
C MET A 238 -62.21 -85.74 51.31
N LYS A 239 -61.70 -85.33 52.49
CA LYS A 239 -61.25 -86.22 53.56
C LYS A 239 -62.17 -86.25 54.79
N ALA A 240 -63.12 -85.31 54.91
CA ALA A 240 -63.99 -85.18 56.07
C ALA A 240 -64.95 -86.37 56.22
N ASP A 241 -65.16 -87.10 55.12
CA ASP A 241 -65.92 -88.34 55.08
C ASP A 241 -65.04 -89.61 55.02
N ARG A 242 -63.92 -89.69 55.77
CA ARG A 242 -63.33 -90.96 56.31
C ARG A 242 -62.44 -90.78 57.56
N GLU A 243 -62.86 -91.37 58.69
CA GLU A 243 -62.00 -91.74 59.82
C GLU A 243 -62.60 -92.97 60.57
N PRO A 244 -61.85 -93.71 61.41
CA PRO A 244 -60.39 -93.76 61.60
C PRO A 244 -59.81 -95.21 61.64
N LYS A 245 -58.57 -95.36 62.18
CA LYS A 245 -57.85 -96.58 62.68
C LYS A 245 -56.72 -97.09 61.77
N SER A 246 -55.49 -97.42 62.22
CA SER A 246 -54.85 -97.49 63.57
C SER A 246 -53.32 -97.29 63.49
N ILE A 247 -52.69 -96.93 64.62
CA ILE A 247 -51.22 -96.92 64.82
C ILE A 247 -50.74 -98.30 65.32
N PRO A 248 -49.54 -98.76 64.90
CA PRO A 248 -48.56 -99.23 65.88
C PRO A 248 -47.17 -98.58 65.72
N LYS A 249 -46.38 -98.66 66.79
CA LYS A 249 -45.11 -97.94 66.99
C LYS A 249 -43.91 -98.72 66.42
N SER A 250 -42.83 -98.02 66.07
CA SER A 250 -41.47 -98.50 66.37
C SER A 250 -40.49 -97.34 66.54
N SER A 251 -39.50 -97.52 67.40
CA SER A 251 -38.57 -96.51 67.91
C SER A 251 -37.12 -96.97 67.75
N VAL A 252 -36.20 -96.09 67.34
CA VAL A 252 -34.75 -96.18 67.67
C VAL A 252 -34.20 -94.77 67.88
N ASN A 253 -33.27 -94.66 68.84
CA ASN A 253 -32.67 -93.43 69.38
C ASN A 253 -31.45 -92.88 68.60
N THR A 254 -30.93 -91.78 69.16
CA THR A 254 -29.50 -91.38 69.26
C THR A 254 -29.08 -90.35 68.21
N GLU A 255 -28.41 -89.23 68.49
CA GLU A 255 -28.09 -88.36 69.64
C GLU A 255 -27.26 -87.21 68.98
N ALA A 256 -27.03 -86.08 69.65
CA ALA A 256 -26.47 -84.86 69.05
C ALA A 256 -24.94 -84.85 68.82
N HIS A 257 -24.48 -83.96 67.91
CA HIS A 257 -23.19 -83.26 68.06
C HIS A 257 -23.18 -81.88 67.35
N ILE A 258 -22.57 -80.88 67.99
CA ILE A 258 -22.34 -79.48 67.56
C ILE A 258 -20.98 -79.04 68.18
N PRO A 259 -20.37 -77.87 67.89
CA PRO A 259 -19.68 -77.31 66.70
C PRO A 259 -18.13 -77.49 66.88
N PRO A 260 -17.16 -76.58 66.53
CA PRO A 260 -17.07 -75.37 65.65
C PRO A 260 -15.93 -75.55 64.57
N ALA A 261 -15.24 -74.57 63.94
CA ALA A 261 -15.16 -73.09 64.06
C ALA A 261 -14.71 -72.35 62.77
N GLU A 262 -14.99 -71.04 62.74
CA GLU A 262 -14.26 -69.87 62.19
C GLU A 262 -13.33 -69.89 60.94
N GLY A 263 -13.42 -68.79 60.17
CA GLY A 263 -12.46 -68.40 59.11
C GLY A 263 -12.82 -67.05 58.45
N PHE A 264 -12.25 -65.94 58.95
CA PHE A 264 -12.33 -64.56 58.40
C PHE A 264 -11.22 -64.36 57.33
N GLU A 265 -11.31 -63.51 56.30
CA GLU A 265 -10.94 -62.07 56.24
C GLU A 265 -11.27 -61.51 54.81
N LYS A 266 -11.77 -60.26 54.63
CA LYS A 266 -11.09 -59.01 54.16
C LYS A 266 -10.15 -59.12 52.94
N PHE A 267 -9.95 -58.14 52.04
CA PHE A 267 -10.46 -56.77 51.75
C PHE A 267 -10.45 -56.62 50.19
N ASP A 268 -10.92 -55.57 49.49
CA ASP A 268 -10.32 -54.23 49.44
C ASP A 268 -11.14 -53.24 48.58
N HIS A 269 -10.86 -51.93 48.68
CA HIS A 269 -11.33 -50.87 47.77
C HIS A 269 -10.27 -50.54 46.71
N MET A 270 -10.66 -50.12 45.49
CA MET A 270 -10.11 -48.89 44.89
C MET A 270 -10.73 -48.48 43.53
N THR A 271 -10.82 -47.14 43.37
CA THR A 271 -10.90 -46.32 42.14
C THR A 271 -12.07 -46.52 41.18
#